data_AF-A0A7J0DI23-F1
#
_entry.id   AF-A0A7J0DI23-F1
#
_cell.length_a   1.000
_cell.length_b   1.000
_cell.length_c   1.000
_cell.angle_alpha   90.00
_cell.angle_beta   90.00
_cell.angle_gamma   90.00
#
_symmetry.space_group_name_H-M   'P 1'
#
loop_
_entity.id
_entity.type
_entity.pdbx_description
1 polymer ?
#
loop_
_entity_poly.entity_id
_entity_poly.type
_entity_poly.pdbx_seq_one_letter_code
_entity_poly.pdbx_strand_id
1 'polypeptide(L)'
;MASLFRDRSLGQSKREAATAAAATSRSRCASSLPSPFGEVTPQLSAADLQDTAYEIFVAACRTASGKPLTYVPSTASPATERSPSPSPSSPALQRSLTSAAASKMKKALGLRSVSNSGSKKSEGSPSSGGKAKKPVTVGELMRVQMRVSETVDSRIRRALLRIAAGQVGRKIESMVLPLELLQQFKSSDFTDQEEYEAWQRRNLKILEAGLLMHPLVLLDKSNTASQRLRQIIHGALDRPIETGRNNESMQILRSAVMSLASRSSDGFLAESCHWADGSPLNLRLYEMLLEALFDVNDEVSIVEEVDDLMELIKKTWGILGINLMLHNLCFSWVLFNRFVATGQVENDLLYAADSQLAEVAKDAKNTKDPAYSKILSSTLSSILGWAEQRLLAYHDTFDRGNIDSMQSIVSLGVSAAKILVEDISNEYRRKRKGEVDVARNRIDTYIRSSIRTAFAQASAYCVCYSISPLSLSLSLSV
;
A
#
# COMPACT_ATOMS: atom_id res chain seq x y z
N MET A 1 6.20 5.55 -61.18
CA MET A 1 6.19 5.65 -59.70
C MET A 1 5.02 4.83 -59.18
N ALA A 2 5.30 3.56 -58.88
CA ALA A 2 4.34 2.53 -58.57
C ALA A 2 3.97 2.48 -57.07
N SER A 3 2.79 1.88 -56.81
CA SER A 3 2.40 1.19 -55.56
C SER A 3 1.97 2.14 -54.42
N LEU A 4 0.92 1.99 -53.61
CA LEU A 4 -0.03 0.94 -53.16
C LEU A 4 -1.29 1.70 -52.67
N PHE A 5 -2.54 1.26 -52.74
CA PHE A 5 -3.10 0.06 -52.13
C PHE A 5 -4.43 -0.30 -52.83
N ARG A 6 -4.57 -1.60 -53.07
CA ARG A 6 -5.65 -2.28 -53.75
C ARG A 6 -6.36 -3.18 -52.73
N ASP A 7 -7.69 -3.22 -52.83
CA ASP A 7 -8.62 -4.28 -52.42
C ASP A 7 -8.51 -4.90 -51.02
N ARG A 8 -9.59 -4.77 -50.21
CA ARG A 8 -9.97 -5.82 -49.27
C ARG A 8 -11.47 -6.11 -49.34
N SER A 9 -11.75 -7.27 -49.91
CA SER A 9 -13.02 -7.95 -50.12
C SER A 9 -13.76 -8.27 -48.82
N LEU A 10 -15.09 -8.21 -48.92
CA LEU A 10 -16.08 -8.80 -48.01
C LEU A 10 -16.06 -10.34 -48.08
N GLY A 11 -16.45 -11.02 -46.99
CA GLY A 11 -17.20 -12.29 -47.08
C GLY A 11 -16.76 -13.49 -46.23
N GLN A 12 -17.53 -13.71 -45.14
CA GLN A 12 -18.05 -14.99 -44.60
C GLN A 12 -17.36 -15.80 -43.48
N SER A 13 -18.24 -16.13 -42.52
CA SER A 13 -18.40 -17.36 -41.72
C SER A 13 -17.66 -17.51 -40.38
N LYS A 14 -18.36 -17.18 -39.29
CA LYS A 14 -18.21 -17.88 -37.98
C LYS A 14 -19.40 -17.60 -37.04
N ARG A 15 -20.58 -18.10 -37.38
CA ARG A 15 -21.77 -18.07 -36.51
C ARG A 15 -22.10 -19.48 -36.05
N GLU A 16 -21.34 -20.00 -35.08
CA GLU A 16 -21.76 -21.20 -34.32
C GLU A 16 -20.93 -21.53 -33.06
N ALA A 17 -19.93 -20.74 -32.68
CA ALA A 17 -19.10 -21.04 -31.50
C ALA A 17 -19.46 -20.25 -30.21
N ALA A 18 -20.52 -19.43 -30.21
CA ALA A 18 -20.76 -18.45 -29.14
C ALA A 18 -21.76 -18.88 -28.06
N THR A 19 -22.40 -20.05 -28.16
CA THR A 19 -23.48 -20.46 -27.23
C THR A 19 -23.08 -21.48 -26.16
N ALA A 20 -21.81 -21.88 -26.08
CA ALA A 20 -21.34 -22.87 -25.10
C ALA A 20 -20.49 -22.29 -23.94
N ALA A 21 -20.27 -20.97 -23.87
CA ALA A 21 -19.42 -20.33 -22.84
C ALA A 21 -20.20 -19.69 -21.68
N ALA A 22 -21.52 -19.90 -21.59
CA ALA A 22 -22.40 -19.18 -20.66
C ALA A 22 -22.57 -19.84 -19.28
N ALA A 23 -21.77 -20.84 -18.91
CA ALA A 23 -21.99 -21.58 -17.66
C ALA A 23 -20.70 -21.89 -16.88
N THR A 24 -19.81 -20.90 -16.66
CA THR A 24 -18.81 -20.94 -15.56
C THR A 24 -18.14 -19.57 -15.39
N SER A 25 -18.86 -18.59 -14.83
CA SER A 25 -18.22 -17.35 -14.34
C SER A 25 -19.06 -16.68 -13.26
N ARG A 26 -19.01 -17.21 -12.03
CA ARG A 26 -19.42 -16.49 -10.83
C ARG A 26 -18.33 -16.63 -9.77
N SER A 27 -17.29 -15.84 -9.95
CA SER A 27 -16.53 -15.15 -8.90
C SER A 27 -15.50 -14.29 -9.63
N ARG A 28 -15.85 -13.05 -9.97
CA ARG A 28 -14.89 -12.04 -10.38
C ARG A 28 -14.62 -11.19 -9.15
N CYS A 29 -13.51 -11.43 -8.46
CA CYS A 29 -12.89 -10.39 -7.64
C CYS A 29 -12.74 -9.15 -8.54
N ALA A 30 -13.19 -7.99 -8.08
CA ALA A 30 -12.94 -6.75 -8.78
C ALA A 30 -11.42 -6.53 -8.82
N SER A 31 -10.85 -6.29 -10.01
CA SER A 31 -9.43 -5.98 -10.15
C SER A 31 -9.10 -4.70 -9.38
N SER A 32 -8.09 -4.74 -8.52
CA SER A 32 -7.55 -3.58 -7.80
C SER A 32 -7.25 -2.41 -8.74
N LEU A 33 -7.44 -1.18 -8.29
CA LEU A 33 -7.12 -0.01 -9.11
C LEU A 33 -5.60 0.17 -9.25
N PRO A 34 -5.12 0.71 -10.37
CA PRO A 34 -3.72 1.09 -10.49
C PRO A 34 -3.38 2.14 -9.44
N SER A 35 -2.25 1.98 -8.76
CA SER A 35 -1.82 2.91 -7.70
C SER A 35 -1.52 4.29 -8.28
N PRO A 36 -2.03 5.38 -7.68
CA PRO A 36 -1.88 6.75 -8.16
C PRO A 36 -0.50 7.34 -7.87
N PHE A 37 0.31 6.65 -7.07
CA PHE A 37 1.63 7.13 -6.65
C PHE A 37 2.69 6.97 -7.74
N GLY A 38 2.41 6.22 -8.81
CA GLY A 38 3.35 5.96 -9.89
C GLY A 38 4.16 4.68 -9.71
N GLU A 39 4.95 4.35 -10.73
CA GLU A 39 5.79 3.15 -10.75
C GLU A 39 7.20 3.47 -10.25
N VAL A 40 7.69 2.69 -9.27
CA VAL A 40 9.02 2.86 -8.68
C VAL A 40 10.10 2.47 -9.68
N THR A 41 10.02 1.28 -10.26
CA THR A 41 10.77 0.81 -11.43
C THR A 41 10.18 -0.52 -11.88
N PRO A 42 10.28 -0.92 -13.16
CA PRO A 42 9.83 -2.24 -13.62
C PRO A 42 10.70 -3.40 -13.08
N GLN A 43 11.80 -3.11 -12.39
CA GLN A 43 12.75 -4.12 -11.89
C GLN A 43 12.48 -4.58 -10.45
N LEU A 44 11.63 -3.87 -9.71
CA LEU A 44 11.22 -4.21 -8.34
C LEU A 44 9.80 -4.79 -8.36
N SER A 45 9.65 -6.01 -7.82
CA SER A 45 8.35 -6.64 -7.66
C SER A 45 7.59 -6.10 -6.44
N ALA A 46 6.29 -6.37 -6.36
CA ALA A 46 5.50 -6.05 -5.17
C ALA A 46 6.03 -6.76 -3.90
N ALA A 47 6.52 -8.01 -4.05
CA ALA A 47 7.14 -8.75 -2.96
C ALA A 47 8.43 -8.08 -2.47
N ASP A 48 9.26 -7.56 -3.39
CA ASP A 48 10.48 -6.83 -3.02
C ASP A 48 10.18 -5.57 -2.19
N LEU A 49 9.13 -4.83 -2.56
CA LEU A 49 8.67 -3.64 -1.84
C LEU A 49 8.07 -4.02 -0.48
N GLN A 50 7.29 -5.11 -0.41
CA GLN A 50 6.70 -5.62 0.82
C GLN A 50 7.77 -6.01 1.84
N ASP A 51 8.78 -6.79 1.42
CA ASP A 51 9.87 -7.18 2.31
C ASP A 51 10.68 -5.96 2.78
N THR A 52 10.97 -5.01 1.88
CA THR A 52 11.72 -3.80 2.20
C THR A 52 10.92 -2.93 3.19
N ALA A 53 9.62 -2.79 3.00
CA ALA A 53 8.74 -2.08 3.93
C ALA A 53 8.73 -2.75 5.32
N TYR A 54 8.69 -4.09 5.37
CA TYR A 54 8.77 -4.83 6.64
C TYR A 54 10.13 -4.62 7.33
N GLU A 55 11.24 -4.64 6.60
CA GLU A 55 12.58 -4.36 7.14
C GLU A 55 12.66 -2.95 7.74
N ILE A 56 12.11 -1.94 7.05
CA ILE A 56 12.00 -0.56 7.55
C ILE A 56 11.16 -0.51 8.81
N PHE A 57 10.01 -1.18 8.84
CA PHE A 57 9.13 -1.25 10.00
C PHE A 57 9.84 -1.82 11.23
N VAL A 58 10.50 -2.98 11.09
CA VAL A 58 11.22 -3.62 12.21
C VAL A 58 12.39 -2.75 12.66
N ALA A 59 13.11 -2.10 11.74
CA ALA A 59 14.21 -1.19 12.06
C ALA A 59 13.73 0.05 12.84
N ALA A 60 12.66 0.70 12.38
CA ALA A 60 12.06 1.88 13.00
C ALA A 60 11.48 1.61 14.39
N CYS A 61 10.86 0.44 14.58
CA CYS A 61 10.26 0.09 15.87
C CYS A 61 11.28 -0.19 16.99
N ARG A 62 12.57 -0.35 16.65
CA ARG A 62 13.62 -0.70 17.62
C ARG A 62 14.29 0.49 18.29
N THR A 63 14.42 1.62 17.61
CA THR A 63 15.18 2.78 18.12
C THR A 63 14.54 3.45 19.35
N ALA A 64 13.31 3.09 19.69
CA ALA A 64 12.60 3.61 20.86
C ALA A 64 13.03 2.98 22.20
N SER A 65 13.94 1.99 22.23
CA SER A 65 14.38 1.34 23.47
C SER A 65 15.90 1.40 23.61
N GLY A 66 16.40 2.40 24.34
CA GLY A 66 17.83 2.58 24.66
C GLY A 66 18.41 1.57 25.65
N LYS A 67 18.02 0.28 25.59
CA LYS A 67 18.58 -0.78 26.44
C LYS A 67 19.23 -1.90 25.61
N PRO A 68 20.47 -2.32 25.90
CA PRO A 68 21.11 -3.44 25.23
C PRO A 68 20.49 -4.76 25.71
N LEU A 69 20.26 -5.71 24.78
CA LEU A 69 19.73 -7.04 25.11
C LEU A 69 20.86 -8.07 25.22
N THR A 70 20.88 -8.79 26.34
CA THR A 70 21.73 -9.97 26.59
C THR A 70 21.08 -11.22 25.98
N TYR A 71 21.87 -12.04 25.28
CA TYR A 71 21.44 -13.31 24.68
C TYR A 71 21.39 -14.44 25.72
N VAL A 72 20.31 -15.22 25.75
CA VAL A 72 20.24 -16.48 26.52
C VAL A 72 20.15 -17.65 25.54
N PRO A 73 21.15 -18.56 25.48
CA PRO A 73 21.09 -19.75 24.66
C PRO A 73 20.12 -20.79 25.24
N SER A 74 19.36 -21.46 24.38
CA SER A 74 18.46 -22.55 24.76
C SER A 74 19.19 -23.90 24.75
N THR A 75 19.89 -24.26 25.83
CA THR A 75 20.24 -25.65 26.18
C THR A 75 20.76 -25.74 27.63
N ALA A 76 19.98 -26.31 28.55
CA ALA A 76 20.41 -27.23 29.63
C ALA A 76 19.29 -27.43 30.69
N SER A 77 19.16 -28.68 31.14
CA SER A 77 18.17 -29.28 32.06
C SER A 77 18.34 -28.83 33.54
N PRO A 78 17.48 -29.27 34.48
CA PRO A 78 17.12 -28.48 35.66
C PRO A 78 18.08 -28.66 36.83
N ALA A 79 18.48 -27.55 37.45
CA ALA A 79 18.93 -27.53 38.84
C ALA A 79 18.36 -26.31 39.54
N THR A 80 17.74 -26.58 40.68
CA THR A 80 17.16 -25.67 41.65
C THR A 80 18.13 -24.59 42.09
N GLU A 81 17.74 -23.33 42.05
CA GLU A 81 17.92 -22.39 43.15
C GLU A 81 17.10 -21.10 42.96
N ARG A 82 16.55 -20.63 44.09
CA ARG A 82 15.62 -19.50 44.21
C ARG A 82 16.36 -18.17 44.09
N SER A 83 15.87 -17.27 43.23
CA SER A 83 15.87 -15.82 43.45
C SER A 83 14.89 -15.14 42.48
N PRO A 84 14.09 -14.14 42.91
CA PRO A 84 13.14 -13.46 42.04
C PRO A 84 13.86 -12.37 41.25
N SER A 85 14.04 -12.56 39.95
CA SER A 85 14.51 -11.51 39.04
C SER A 85 13.36 -11.00 38.17
N PRO A 86 13.15 -9.67 38.07
CA PRO A 86 12.21 -9.09 37.12
C PRO A 86 12.87 -9.01 35.74
N SER A 87 12.30 -9.70 34.76
CA SER A 87 12.60 -9.55 33.34
C SER A 87 12.14 -8.19 32.79
N PRO A 88 12.90 -7.58 31.86
CA PRO A 88 12.23 -6.82 30.80
C PRO A 88 12.90 -6.95 29.42
N SER A 89 12.20 -7.56 28.48
CA SER A 89 12.39 -7.46 27.03
C SER A 89 11.52 -6.31 26.46
N SER A 90 11.84 -5.83 25.26
CA SER A 90 11.33 -4.60 24.63
C SER A 90 9.80 -4.40 24.69
N PRO A 91 9.28 -3.28 25.21
CA PRO A 91 7.84 -3.13 25.50
C PRO A 91 6.94 -2.89 24.29
N ALA A 92 7.45 -2.34 23.16
CA ALA A 92 6.60 -1.92 22.04
C ALA A 92 6.19 -3.07 21.10
N LEU A 93 7.10 -4.00 20.81
CA LEU A 93 6.86 -5.13 19.90
C LEU A 93 6.35 -6.39 20.62
N GLN A 94 6.39 -6.41 21.95
CA GLN A 94 5.92 -7.52 22.78
C GLN A 94 4.73 -7.14 23.68
N ARG A 95 4.01 -6.06 23.38
CA ARG A 95 2.74 -5.79 24.07
C ARG A 95 1.81 -6.97 23.81
N SER A 96 1.63 -7.81 24.83
CA SER A 96 0.71 -8.94 24.82
C SER A 96 -0.69 -8.39 24.62
N LEU A 97 -1.44 -8.94 23.68
CA LEU A 97 -2.85 -8.59 23.49
C LEU A 97 -3.62 -9.01 24.76
N THR A 98 -4.04 -8.03 25.55
CA THR A 98 -5.01 -8.22 26.64
C THR A 98 -6.32 -7.58 26.20
N SER A 99 -7.37 -8.40 26.06
CA SER A 99 -8.79 -8.07 25.81
C SER A 99 -9.11 -6.66 25.27
N ALA A 100 -9.55 -6.65 24.00
CA ALA A 100 -10.10 -5.56 23.21
C ALA A 100 -10.85 -4.46 24.00
N ALA A 101 -10.22 -3.29 24.10
CA ALA A 101 -10.96 -2.03 24.15
C ALA A 101 -11.33 -1.62 22.71
N ALA A 102 -12.51 -1.03 22.50
CA ALA A 102 -12.92 -0.56 21.18
C ALA A 102 -11.86 0.40 20.59
N SER A 103 -11.33 0.08 19.40
CA SER A 103 -10.35 0.91 18.72
C SER A 103 -10.89 2.33 18.49
N LYS A 104 -10.09 3.34 18.85
CA LYS A 104 -10.40 4.75 18.65
C LYS A 104 -10.40 5.09 17.16
N MET A 105 -9.46 4.54 16.40
CA MET A 105 -9.42 4.70 14.95
C MET A 105 -10.64 4.06 14.28
N LYS A 106 -11.01 2.82 14.61
CA LYS A 106 -12.24 2.22 14.06
C LYS A 106 -13.47 3.08 14.36
N LYS A 107 -13.58 3.58 15.59
CA LYS A 107 -14.67 4.48 15.99
C LYS A 107 -14.64 5.82 15.23
N ALA A 108 -13.48 6.43 15.05
CA ALA A 108 -13.31 7.67 14.30
C ALA A 108 -13.62 7.50 12.81
N LEU A 109 -13.34 6.32 12.26
CA LEU A 109 -13.62 5.94 10.87
C LEU A 109 -15.05 5.38 10.68
N GLY A 110 -15.84 5.25 11.75
CA GLY A 110 -17.20 4.71 11.69
C GLY A 110 -17.28 3.19 11.47
N LEU A 111 -16.17 2.46 11.53
CA LEU A 111 -16.11 1.02 11.33
C LEU A 111 -16.70 0.30 12.57
N ARG A 112 -17.70 -0.56 12.36
CA ARG A 112 -18.31 -1.30 13.48
C ARG A 112 -17.35 -2.37 14.00
N SER A 113 -17.04 -2.33 15.30
CA SER A 113 -16.36 -3.45 15.97
C SER A 113 -17.35 -4.61 16.02
N VAL A 114 -16.99 -5.75 15.43
CA VAL A 114 -17.81 -6.96 15.49
C VAL A 114 -17.67 -7.52 16.90
N SER A 115 -18.45 -6.98 17.84
CA SER A 115 -18.55 -7.54 19.17
C SER A 115 -19.13 -8.95 19.02
N ASN A 116 -18.35 -9.97 19.35
CA ASN A 116 -18.76 -11.36 19.36
C ASN A 116 -19.89 -11.55 20.38
N SER A 117 -21.13 -11.29 19.98
CA SER A 117 -22.31 -11.43 20.80
C SER A 117 -22.80 -12.87 20.69
N GLY A 118 -22.33 -13.72 21.60
CA GLY A 118 -22.91 -15.05 21.77
C GLY A 118 -21.96 -16.11 22.31
N SER A 119 -21.78 -16.16 23.63
CA SER A 119 -21.64 -17.45 24.30
C SER A 119 -22.19 -17.37 25.73
N LYS A 120 -23.25 -18.15 25.94
CA LYS A 120 -23.89 -18.37 27.23
C LYS A 120 -22.88 -19.00 28.19
N LYS A 121 -22.93 -18.55 29.45
CA LYS A 121 -22.32 -19.23 30.60
C LYS A 121 -22.74 -20.71 30.63
N SER A 122 -21.77 -21.61 30.71
CA SER A 122 -21.92 -22.93 31.33
C SER A 122 -20.64 -23.27 32.05
N GLU A 123 -20.73 -23.38 33.38
CA GLU A 123 -19.71 -23.96 34.25
C GLU A 123 -19.60 -25.48 34.02
N GLY A 124 -18.39 -26.05 34.11
CA GLY A 124 -18.23 -27.50 34.24
C GLY A 124 -16.93 -28.13 33.73
N SER A 125 -15.91 -28.15 34.59
CA SER A 125 -14.85 -29.17 34.74
C SER A 125 -13.62 -29.25 33.80
N PRO A 126 -12.48 -29.75 34.32
CA PRO A 126 -11.14 -29.53 33.77
C PRO A 126 -10.53 -30.79 33.12
N SER A 127 -9.86 -30.63 31.99
CA SER A 127 -8.62 -31.35 31.60
C SER A 127 -8.40 -31.29 30.09
N SER A 128 -7.18 -30.91 29.71
CA SER A 128 -6.34 -31.51 28.66
C SER A 128 -5.40 -30.45 28.08
N GLY A 129 -4.11 -30.79 28.05
CA GLY A 129 -3.02 -29.88 27.72
C GLY A 129 -3.12 -29.32 26.30
N GLY A 130 -3.43 -28.02 26.21
CA GLY A 130 -3.19 -27.22 25.01
C GLY A 130 -1.85 -26.50 25.15
N LYS A 131 -0.95 -26.70 24.19
CA LYS A 131 0.23 -25.84 23.99
C LYS A 131 -0.18 -24.39 24.20
N ALA A 132 0.46 -23.69 25.14
CA ALA A 132 0.20 -22.29 25.41
C ALA A 132 0.28 -21.52 24.08
N LYS A 133 -0.86 -21.04 23.57
CA LYS A 133 -0.89 -20.07 22.47
C LYS A 133 -0.07 -18.88 22.95
N LYS A 134 1.11 -18.67 22.36
CA LYS A 134 1.95 -17.51 22.66
C LYS A 134 1.08 -16.27 22.49
N PRO A 135 1.20 -15.26 23.39
CA PRO A 135 0.51 -14.01 23.19
C PRO A 135 0.95 -13.45 21.83
N VAL A 136 0.00 -13.28 20.91
CA VAL A 136 0.26 -12.57 19.67
C VAL A 136 0.67 -11.16 20.08
N THR A 137 1.70 -10.63 19.43
CA THR A 137 2.18 -9.27 19.70
C THR A 137 1.93 -8.42 18.47
N VAL A 138 1.91 -7.09 18.61
CA VAL A 138 1.69 -6.20 17.45
C VAL A 138 2.76 -6.40 16.36
N GLY A 139 3.99 -6.76 16.75
CA GLY A 139 5.05 -7.11 15.80
C GLY A 139 4.81 -8.42 15.06
N GLU A 140 4.24 -9.42 15.75
CA GLU A 140 3.83 -10.69 15.16
C GLU A 140 2.62 -10.53 14.23
N LEU A 141 1.68 -9.68 14.63
CA LEU A 141 0.55 -9.29 13.80
C LEU A 141 1.02 -8.64 12.50
N MET A 142 1.89 -7.62 12.56
CA MET A 142 2.45 -6.98 11.36
C MET A 142 3.16 -8.00 10.45
N ARG A 143 3.91 -8.94 11.03
CA ARG A 143 4.57 -10.02 10.28
C ARG A 143 3.57 -10.85 9.47
N VAL A 144 2.48 -11.28 10.12
CA VAL A 144 1.41 -12.07 9.49
C VAL A 144 0.71 -11.25 8.41
N GLN A 145 0.35 -9.99 8.70
CA GLN A 145 -0.32 -9.11 7.75
C GLN A 145 0.54 -8.80 6.51
N MET A 146 1.86 -8.69 6.68
CA MET A 146 2.81 -8.54 5.57
C MET A 146 3.30 -9.85 4.97
N ARG A 147 2.71 -11.00 5.33
CA ARG A 147 3.05 -12.34 4.78
C ARG A 147 4.53 -12.73 4.89
N VAL A 148 5.23 -12.21 5.91
CA VAL A 148 6.65 -12.49 6.13
C VAL A 148 6.81 -13.78 6.95
N SER A 149 7.69 -14.68 6.53
CA SER A 149 7.93 -15.93 7.26
C SER A 149 8.69 -15.70 8.58
N GLU A 150 8.50 -16.59 9.55
CA GLU A 150 9.21 -16.51 10.84
C GLU A 150 10.74 -16.60 10.69
N THR A 151 11.22 -17.33 9.68
CA THR A 151 12.65 -17.48 9.39
C THR A 151 13.24 -16.17 8.89
N VAL A 152 12.53 -15.47 7.99
CA VAL A 152 12.92 -14.15 7.46
C VAL A 152 12.88 -13.11 8.57
N ASP A 153 11.82 -13.07 9.38
CA ASP A 153 11.73 -12.14 10.52
C ASP A 153 12.87 -12.35 11.53
N SER A 154 13.11 -13.60 11.93
CA SER A 154 14.20 -13.94 12.86
C SER A 154 15.56 -13.53 12.30
N ARG A 155 15.77 -13.71 11.00
CA ARG A 155 16.99 -13.30 10.29
C ARG A 155 17.17 -11.77 10.33
N ILE A 156 16.12 -11.01 10.00
CA ILE A 156 16.12 -9.53 10.03
C ILE A 156 16.41 -9.02 11.45
N ARG A 157 15.70 -9.54 12.47
CA ARG A 157 15.89 -9.12 13.87
C ARG A 157 17.32 -9.35 14.35
N ARG A 158 17.93 -10.50 14.01
CA ARG A 158 19.32 -10.81 14.34
C ARG A 158 20.30 -9.85 13.67
N ALA A 159 20.15 -9.57 12.38
CA ALA A 159 21.02 -8.62 11.69
C ALA A 159 20.91 -7.21 12.27
N LEU A 160 19.68 -6.73 12.51
CA LEU A 160 19.46 -5.44 13.16
C LEU A 160 20.05 -5.38 14.59
N LEU A 161 20.16 -6.51 15.31
CA LEU A 161 20.89 -6.57 16.61
C LEU A 161 22.38 -6.35 16.41
N ARG A 162 23.00 -6.96 15.39
CA ARG A 162 24.40 -6.73 15.03
C ARG A 162 24.66 -5.28 14.61
N ILE A 163 23.75 -4.69 13.81
CA ILE A 163 23.83 -3.28 13.39
C ILE A 163 23.81 -2.35 14.61
N ALA A 164 22.84 -2.54 15.51
CA ALA A 164 22.71 -1.71 16.70
C ALA A 164 23.94 -1.80 17.63
N ALA A 165 24.50 -3.00 17.81
CA ALA A 165 25.72 -3.19 18.59
C ALA A 165 26.93 -2.46 17.99
N GLY A 166 26.99 -2.34 16.65
CA GLY A 166 28.06 -1.63 15.95
C GLY A 166 27.86 -0.12 15.79
N GLN A 167 26.69 0.41 16.14
CA GLN A 167 26.27 1.80 15.86
C GLN A 167 25.65 2.50 17.10
N VAL A 168 26.22 2.25 18.28
CA VAL A 168 25.70 2.78 19.56
C VAL A 168 25.46 4.29 19.48
N GLY A 169 24.21 4.72 19.70
CA GLY A 169 23.81 6.13 19.77
C GLY A 169 23.36 6.78 18.45
N ARG A 170 23.45 6.10 17.30
CA ARG A 170 22.95 6.64 16.02
C ARG A 170 21.46 6.38 15.82
N LYS A 171 20.71 7.38 15.36
CA LYS A 171 19.31 7.23 14.94
C LYS A 171 19.24 6.36 13.68
N ILE A 172 18.19 5.54 13.54
CA ILE A 172 17.98 4.75 12.32
C ILE A 172 17.81 5.63 11.08
N GLU A 173 17.27 6.84 11.26
CA GLU A 173 17.14 7.87 10.23
C GLU A 173 18.49 8.30 9.66
N SER A 174 19.60 8.08 10.39
CA SER A 174 20.97 8.38 9.94
C SER A 174 21.67 7.20 9.26
N MET A 175 20.92 6.13 8.94
CA MET A 175 21.44 4.91 8.32
C MET A 175 20.75 4.61 7.00
N VAL A 176 21.51 4.08 6.06
CA VAL A 176 20.96 3.49 4.82
C VAL A 176 20.71 2.01 5.09
N LEU A 177 19.47 1.65 5.40
CA LEU A 177 19.12 0.32 5.89
C LEU A 177 19.57 -0.82 4.94
N PRO A 178 19.30 -0.80 3.62
CA PRO A 178 19.75 -1.86 2.71
C PRO A 178 21.27 -2.07 2.73
N LEU A 179 22.03 -0.99 2.84
CA LEU A 179 23.49 -1.03 2.92
C LEU A 179 23.98 -1.66 4.23
N GLU A 180 23.34 -1.33 5.35
CA GLU A 180 23.70 -1.91 6.65
C GLU A 180 23.35 -3.40 6.71
N LEU A 181 22.23 -3.83 6.09
CA LEU A 181 21.89 -5.24 5.99
C LEU A 181 22.92 -5.99 5.11
N LEU A 182 23.30 -5.44 3.94
CA LEU A 182 24.36 -5.97 3.07
C LEU A 182 25.70 -6.15 3.79
N GLN A 183 26.03 -5.34 4.79
CA GLN A 183 27.28 -5.47 5.55
C GLN A 183 27.25 -6.56 6.62
N GLN A 184 26.06 -6.99 7.06
CA GLN A 184 25.88 -7.82 8.26
C GLN A 184 25.48 -9.25 7.97
N PHE A 185 24.81 -9.47 6.84
CA PHE A 185 24.44 -10.80 6.39
C PHE A 185 25.61 -11.52 5.73
N LYS A 186 25.67 -12.84 5.96
CA LYS A 186 26.57 -13.76 5.26
C LYS A 186 25.74 -14.79 4.51
N SER A 187 26.32 -15.45 3.51
CA SER A 187 25.66 -16.56 2.80
C SER A 187 25.15 -17.67 3.75
N SER A 188 25.85 -17.90 4.86
CA SER A 188 25.46 -18.87 5.91
C SER A 188 24.18 -18.51 6.67
N ASP A 189 23.68 -17.26 6.57
CA ASP A 189 22.41 -16.84 7.17
C ASP A 189 21.20 -17.24 6.29
N PHE A 190 21.41 -17.84 5.12
CA PHE A 190 20.40 -18.20 4.12
C PHE A 190 20.29 -19.71 3.92
N THR A 191 19.17 -20.16 3.36
CA THR A 191 18.91 -21.59 3.16
C THR A 191 19.70 -22.13 1.98
N ASP A 192 19.77 -21.35 0.91
CA ASP A 192 20.55 -21.64 -0.28
C ASP A 192 21.24 -20.37 -0.82
N GLN A 193 22.15 -20.59 -1.77
CA GLN A 193 22.92 -19.52 -2.41
C GLN A 193 22.05 -18.65 -3.34
N GLU A 194 20.98 -19.20 -3.91
CA GLU A 194 20.10 -18.50 -4.84
C GLU A 194 19.25 -17.44 -4.11
N GLU A 195 18.67 -17.79 -2.96
CA GLU A 195 17.96 -16.92 -2.04
C GLU A 195 18.85 -15.76 -1.60
N TYR A 196 20.11 -16.08 -1.26
CA TYR A 196 21.08 -15.08 -0.85
C TYR A 196 21.41 -14.09 -1.97
N GLU A 197 21.68 -14.57 -3.18
CA GLU A 197 21.96 -13.70 -4.33
C GLU A 197 20.74 -12.90 -4.76
N ALA A 198 19.54 -13.48 -4.72
CA ALA A 198 18.29 -12.77 -4.99
C ALA A 198 18.08 -11.64 -3.98
N TRP A 199 18.32 -11.91 -2.69
CA TRP A 199 18.27 -10.91 -1.63
C TRP A 199 19.31 -9.80 -1.82
N GLN A 200 20.55 -10.13 -2.22
CA GLN A 200 21.59 -9.13 -2.53
C GLN A 200 21.15 -8.23 -3.69
N ARG A 201 20.71 -8.82 -4.81
CA ARG A 201 20.23 -8.10 -5.98
C ARG A 201 19.07 -7.17 -5.63
N ARG A 202 18.12 -7.64 -4.81
CA ARG A 202 17.01 -6.81 -4.31
C ARG A 202 17.51 -5.58 -3.57
N ASN A 203 18.43 -5.74 -2.61
CA ASN A 203 18.95 -4.61 -1.83
C ASN A 203 19.70 -3.60 -2.72
N LEU A 204 20.45 -4.06 -3.72
CA LEU A 204 21.10 -3.17 -4.70
C LEU A 204 20.07 -2.41 -5.56
N LYS A 205 19.01 -3.08 -6.02
CA LYS A 205 17.91 -2.42 -6.76
C LYS A 205 17.17 -1.38 -5.91
N ILE A 206 16.97 -1.64 -4.62
CA ILE A 206 16.39 -0.65 -3.69
C ILE A 206 17.31 0.56 -3.54
N LEU A 207 18.62 0.34 -3.41
CA LEU A 207 19.60 1.44 -3.37
C LEU A 207 19.59 2.25 -4.68
N GLU A 208 19.49 1.59 -5.83
CA GLU A 208 19.34 2.27 -7.13
C GLU A 208 18.05 3.09 -7.20
N ALA A 209 16.92 2.49 -6.85
CA ALA A 209 15.63 3.16 -6.88
C ALA A 209 15.61 4.41 -6.01
N GLY A 210 16.15 4.32 -4.80
CA GLY A 210 16.14 5.41 -3.83
C GLY A 210 17.19 6.49 -4.06
N LEU A 211 18.42 6.11 -4.40
CA LEU A 211 19.54 7.06 -4.48
C LEU A 211 19.79 7.60 -5.88
N LEU A 212 19.40 6.86 -6.94
CA LEU A 212 19.70 7.23 -8.32
C LEU A 212 18.47 7.62 -9.13
N MET A 213 17.35 6.90 -8.96
CA MET A 213 16.14 7.11 -9.75
C MET A 213 15.21 8.14 -9.12
N HIS A 214 14.96 8.00 -7.82
CA HIS A 214 14.00 8.84 -7.08
C HIS A 214 14.64 9.49 -5.85
N PRO A 215 15.75 10.22 -5.99
CA PRO A 215 16.35 10.90 -4.86
C PRO A 215 15.51 12.13 -4.49
N LEU A 216 15.28 12.34 -3.18
CA LEU A 216 14.56 13.53 -2.69
C LEU A 216 15.27 14.83 -3.12
N VAL A 217 16.59 14.85 -2.96
CA VAL A 217 17.45 15.94 -3.44
C VAL A 217 17.95 15.56 -4.84
N LEU A 218 17.86 16.46 -5.81
CA LEU A 218 18.27 16.14 -7.19
C LEU A 218 19.78 15.88 -7.30
N LEU A 219 20.16 14.99 -8.22
CA LEU A 219 21.56 14.67 -8.52
C LEU A 219 22.07 15.56 -9.66
N ASP A 220 23.32 16.02 -9.54
CA ASP A 220 24.02 16.55 -10.70
C ASP A 220 24.43 15.40 -11.64
N LYS A 221 24.31 15.62 -12.95
CA LYS A 221 24.62 14.64 -14.00
C LYS A 221 26.11 14.26 -14.01
N SER A 222 26.97 15.12 -13.47
CA SER A 222 28.42 14.90 -13.34
C SER A 222 28.84 14.17 -12.05
N ASN A 223 27.89 13.76 -11.21
CA ASN A 223 28.19 13.21 -9.89
C ASN A 223 28.93 11.85 -9.98
N THR A 224 30.18 11.84 -9.52
CA THR A 224 31.07 10.67 -9.55
C THR A 224 30.58 9.52 -8.67
N ALA A 225 29.99 9.81 -7.51
CA ALA A 225 29.41 8.78 -6.63
C ALA A 225 28.21 8.08 -7.29
N SER A 226 27.40 8.82 -8.05
CA SER A 226 26.26 8.28 -8.81
C SER A 226 26.72 7.33 -9.92
N GLN A 227 27.74 7.74 -10.68
CA GLN A 227 28.33 6.89 -11.72
C GLN A 227 28.98 5.64 -11.12
N ARG A 228 29.68 5.80 -10.01
CA ARG A 228 30.31 4.69 -9.29
C ARG A 228 29.28 3.70 -8.75
N LEU A 229 28.17 4.17 -8.18
CA LEU A 229 27.09 3.28 -7.72
C LEU A 229 26.48 2.49 -8.89
N ARG A 230 26.21 3.13 -10.04
CA ARG A 230 25.72 2.43 -11.24
C ARG A 230 26.68 1.35 -11.72
N GLN A 231 27.98 1.64 -11.74
CA GLN A 231 29.00 0.66 -12.13
C GLN A 231 29.03 -0.55 -11.21
N ILE A 232 28.93 -0.33 -9.89
CA ILE A 232 28.90 -1.42 -8.90
C ILE A 232 27.65 -2.28 -9.07
N ILE A 233 26.48 -1.65 -9.24
CA ILE A 233 25.21 -2.37 -9.42
C ILE A 233 25.19 -3.16 -10.71
N HIS A 234 25.70 -2.58 -11.80
CA HIS A 234 25.81 -3.30 -13.08
C HIS A 234 26.79 -4.47 -12.99
N GLY A 235 27.97 -4.27 -12.38
CA GLY A 235 28.94 -5.36 -12.16
C GLY A 235 28.41 -6.47 -11.25
N ALA A 236 27.49 -6.14 -10.32
CA ALA A 236 26.84 -7.12 -9.46
C ALA A 236 25.86 -8.05 -10.19
N LEU A 237 25.43 -7.69 -11.41
CA LEU A 237 24.62 -8.57 -12.27
C LEU A 237 25.46 -9.72 -12.84
N ASP A 238 26.73 -9.45 -13.14
CA ASP A 238 27.66 -10.44 -13.70
C ASP A 238 28.33 -11.28 -12.60
N ARG A 239 28.75 -10.64 -11.51
CA ARG A 239 29.38 -11.30 -10.35
C ARG A 239 28.81 -10.77 -9.05
N PRO A 240 28.16 -11.61 -8.21
CA PRO A 240 27.63 -11.18 -6.92
C PRO A 240 28.68 -10.49 -6.05
N ILE A 241 28.27 -9.42 -5.36
CA ILE A 241 29.16 -8.69 -4.45
C ILE A 241 29.46 -9.57 -3.24
N GLU A 242 30.74 -9.69 -2.90
CA GLU A 242 31.16 -10.32 -1.66
C GLU A 242 30.80 -9.42 -0.47
N THR A 243 29.81 -9.85 0.34
CA THR A 243 29.37 -9.06 1.49
C THR A 243 30.34 -9.16 2.65
N GLY A 244 30.39 -8.08 3.44
CA GLY A 244 31.07 -8.07 4.72
C GLY A 244 31.81 -6.76 4.93
N ARG A 245 31.87 -6.31 6.19
CA ARG A 245 32.43 -5.01 6.56
C ARG A 245 33.89 -4.82 6.13
N ASN A 246 34.68 -5.88 5.98
CA ASN A 246 36.11 -5.77 5.68
C ASN A 246 36.44 -5.96 4.19
N ASN A 247 35.44 -6.20 3.33
CA ASN A 247 35.67 -6.38 1.90
C ASN A 247 35.86 -5.02 1.21
N GLU A 248 36.86 -4.92 0.33
CA GLU A 248 37.16 -3.69 -0.42
C GLU A 248 35.97 -3.25 -1.30
N SER A 249 35.34 -4.19 -2.00
CA SER A 249 34.16 -3.91 -2.84
C SER A 249 32.99 -3.33 -2.03
N MET A 250 32.79 -3.85 -0.81
CA MET A 250 31.77 -3.36 0.12
C MET A 250 32.11 -1.97 0.68
N GLN A 251 33.39 -1.66 0.94
CA GLN A 251 33.82 -0.32 1.34
C GLN A 251 33.65 0.71 0.22
N ILE A 252 33.91 0.30 -1.02
CA ILE A 252 33.67 1.10 -2.21
C ILE A 252 32.16 1.40 -2.37
N LEU A 253 31.30 0.39 -2.22
CA LEU A 253 29.85 0.55 -2.23
C LEU A 253 29.38 1.49 -1.11
N ARG A 254 29.85 1.25 0.12
CA ARG A 254 29.53 2.08 1.29
C ARG A 254 29.89 3.54 1.06
N SER A 255 31.08 3.82 0.54
CA SER A 255 31.54 5.18 0.26
C SER A 255 30.63 5.89 -0.75
N ALA A 256 30.31 5.23 -1.87
CA ALA A 256 29.41 5.77 -2.89
C ALA A 256 27.99 6.02 -2.34
N VAL A 257 27.41 5.03 -1.66
CA VAL A 257 26.05 5.12 -1.10
C VAL A 257 25.96 6.22 -0.04
N MET A 258 26.90 6.26 0.91
CA MET A 258 26.88 7.27 1.97
C MET A 258 27.04 8.68 1.38
N SER A 259 27.91 8.86 0.39
CA SER A 259 28.06 10.15 -0.30
C SER A 259 26.77 10.63 -1.00
N LEU A 260 25.90 9.71 -1.42
CA LEU A 260 24.61 10.04 -2.05
C LEU A 260 23.51 10.28 -1.02
N ALA A 261 23.51 9.51 0.07
CA ALA A 261 22.48 9.56 1.10
C ALA A 261 22.66 10.70 2.11
N SER A 262 23.89 11.10 2.43
CA SER A 262 24.18 12.10 3.48
C SER A 262 24.18 13.55 2.98
N ARG A 263 23.40 13.85 1.94
CA ARG A 263 23.43 15.18 1.29
C ARG A 263 22.44 16.11 1.97
N SER A 264 22.92 17.22 2.54
CA SER A 264 22.05 18.29 3.05
C SER A 264 21.87 19.39 2.01
N SER A 265 20.69 20.01 1.99
CA SER A 265 20.42 21.19 1.15
C SER A 265 21.07 22.47 1.71
N ASP A 266 21.56 22.46 2.95
CA ASP A 266 21.87 23.67 3.74
C ASP A 266 23.29 23.71 4.34
N GLY A 267 24.20 22.83 3.91
CA GLY A 267 25.62 22.88 4.34
C GLY A 267 25.91 22.46 5.79
N PHE A 268 24.88 22.24 6.61
CA PHE A 268 25.00 21.59 7.93
C PHE A 268 25.14 20.07 7.79
N LEU A 269 25.77 19.43 8.79
CA LEU A 269 25.85 17.96 8.88
C LEU A 269 24.44 17.39 8.82
N ALA A 270 24.16 16.55 7.82
CA ALA A 270 22.87 15.90 7.67
C ALA A 270 22.63 14.97 8.88
N GLU A 271 21.66 15.32 9.74
CA GLU A 271 21.24 14.47 10.85
C GLU A 271 20.51 13.20 10.36
N SER A 272 20.07 13.19 9.10
CA SER A 272 19.35 12.10 8.44
C SER A 272 19.97 11.70 7.10
N CYS A 273 19.81 10.44 6.71
CA CYS A 273 20.19 9.87 5.42
C CYS A 273 18.95 9.81 4.51
N HIS A 274 19.04 10.47 3.36
CA HIS A 274 18.00 10.50 2.34
C HIS A 274 18.20 9.32 1.37
N TRP A 275 17.47 8.23 1.57
CA TRP A 275 17.58 7.04 0.71
C TRP A 275 16.25 6.41 0.31
N ALA A 276 15.18 6.59 1.09
CA ALA A 276 13.84 6.04 0.81
C ALA A 276 12.73 7.08 0.96
N ASP A 277 13.07 8.36 0.88
CA ASP A 277 12.19 9.49 1.14
C ASP A 277 11.80 10.27 -0.14
N GLY A 278 12.32 9.85 -1.30
CA GLY A 278 11.89 10.38 -2.59
C GLY A 278 10.73 9.61 -3.22
N SER A 279 9.86 10.35 -3.91
CA SER A 279 8.68 9.85 -4.61
C SER A 279 9.04 9.31 -6.00
N PRO A 280 8.50 8.15 -6.42
CA PRO A 280 7.36 7.43 -5.82
C PRO A 280 7.76 6.27 -4.88
N LEU A 281 9.05 6.00 -4.69
CA LEU A 281 9.52 4.89 -3.84
C LEU A 281 8.93 4.95 -2.43
N ASN A 282 9.02 6.13 -1.80
CA ASN A 282 8.57 6.33 -0.43
C ASN A 282 7.07 6.06 -0.24
N LEU A 283 6.24 6.56 -1.15
CA LEU A 283 4.79 6.38 -1.14
C LEU A 283 4.41 4.91 -1.33
N ARG A 284 5.12 4.20 -2.21
CA ARG A 284 4.84 2.78 -2.47
C ARG A 284 5.26 1.89 -1.30
N LEU A 285 6.39 2.17 -0.65
CA LEU A 285 6.76 1.50 0.60
C LEU A 285 5.75 1.79 1.71
N TYR A 286 5.24 3.03 1.80
CA TYR A 286 4.23 3.40 2.80
C TYR A 286 2.87 2.76 2.53
N GLU A 287 2.46 2.64 1.26
CA GLU A 287 1.25 1.92 0.84
C GLU A 287 1.30 0.46 1.32
N MET A 288 2.42 -0.24 1.14
CA MET A 288 2.62 -1.62 1.64
C MET A 288 2.45 -1.73 3.16
N LEU A 289 2.87 -0.72 3.92
CA LEU A 289 2.70 -0.69 5.38
C LEU A 289 1.23 -0.47 5.78
N LEU A 290 0.52 0.41 5.07
CA LEU A 290 -0.90 0.67 5.33
C LEU A 290 -1.79 -0.50 4.93
N GLU A 291 -1.42 -1.24 3.88
CA GLU A 291 -2.13 -2.47 3.49
C GLU A 291 -2.10 -3.55 4.57
N ALA A 292 -1.10 -3.53 5.45
CA ALA A 292 -1.00 -4.45 6.58
C ALA A 292 -2.02 -4.17 7.71
N LEU A 293 -2.85 -3.13 7.59
CA LEU A 293 -3.93 -2.84 8.53
C LEU A 293 -5.19 -3.68 8.28
N PHE A 294 -5.30 -4.34 7.13
CA PHE A 294 -6.41 -5.21 6.76
C PHE A 294 -6.04 -6.67 7.03
N ASP A 295 -7.01 -7.48 7.46
CA ASP A 295 -6.76 -8.88 7.78
C ASP A 295 -6.49 -9.71 6.51
N VAL A 296 -5.37 -10.44 6.46
CA VAL A 296 -5.05 -11.35 5.35
C VAL A 296 -6.12 -12.43 5.14
N ASN A 297 -6.79 -12.86 6.21
CA ASN A 297 -7.80 -13.91 6.14
C ASN A 297 -9.19 -13.36 5.80
N ASP A 298 -9.41 -12.08 6.05
CA ASP A 298 -10.68 -11.40 5.84
C ASP A 298 -10.41 -9.98 5.30
N GLU A 299 -10.14 -9.87 4.01
CA GLU A 299 -9.65 -8.64 3.38
C GLU A 299 -10.61 -7.44 3.51
N VAL A 300 -11.87 -7.68 3.86
CA VAL A 300 -12.87 -6.65 4.13
C VAL A 300 -12.73 -6.03 5.52
N SER A 301 -12.09 -6.72 6.46
CA SER A 301 -11.98 -6.31 7.86
C SER A 301 -10.65 -5.63 8.16
N ILE A 302 -10.73 -4.54 8.91
CA ILE A 302 -9.55 -3.91 9.52
C ILE A 302 -9.22 -4.67 10.80
N VAL A 303 -7.94 -4.87 11.09
CA VAL A 303 -7.47 -5.54 12.30
C VAL A 303 -7.90 -4.78 13.57
N GLU A 304 -8.23 -5.48 14.66
CA GLU A 304 -8.68 -4.85 15.91
C GLU A 304 -7.62 -3.92 16.53
N GLU A 305 -6.35 -4.30 16.43
CA GLU A 305 -5.18 -3.56 16.93
C GLU A 305 -4.69 -2.43 15.99
N VAL A 306 -5.55 -1.92 15.12
CA VAL A 306 -5.20 -0.88 14.13
C VAL A 306 -4.57 0.36 14.77
N ASP A 307 -5.00 0.77 15.97
CA ASP A 307 -4.42 1.92 16.67
C ASP A 307 -2.94 1.69 17.02
N ASP A 308 -2.62 0.50 17.56
CA ASP A 308 -1.26 0.13 17.95
C ASP A 308 -0.38 -0.06 16.71
N LEU A 309 -0.90 -0.71 15.65
CA LEU A 309 -0.20 -0.86 14.38
C LEU A 309 0.10 0.49 13.73
N MET A 310 -0.89 1.39 13.70
CA MET A 310 -0.71 2.72 13.14
C MET A 310 0.36 3.51 13.91
N GLU A 311 0.39 3.43 15.24
CA GLU A 311 1.44 4.08 16.04
C GLU A 311 2.84 3.55 15.67
N LEU A 312 2.97 2.25 15.42
CA LEU A 312 4.24 1.67 14.97
C LEU A 312 4.58 2.05 13.53
N ILE A 313 3.62 2.06 12.61
CA ILE A 313 3.81 2.52 11.22
C ILE A 313 4.28 3.97 11.20
N LYS A 314 3.74 4.84 12.04
CA LYS A 314 4.18 6.25 12.14
C LYS A 314 5.65 6.42 12.49
N LYS A 315 6.31 5.40 13.09
CA LYS A 315 7.76 5.44 13.37
C LYS A 315 8.60 5.36 12.10
N THR A 316 8.05 4.90 10.97
CA THR A 316 8.77 4.84 9.69
C THR A 316 8.80 6.18 8.96
N TRP A 317 8.01 7.17 9.40
CA TRP A 317 7.86 8.47 8.74
C TRP A 317 9.19 9.18 8.49
N GLY A 318 10.11 9.16 9.47
CA GLY A 318 11.42 9.80 9.32
C GLY A 318 12.30 9.17 8.23
N ILE A 319 12.17 7.86 7.98
CA ILE A 319 12.91 7.15 6.93
C ILE A 319 12.29 7.39 5.55
N LEU A 320 10.95 7.44 5.50
CA LEU A 320 10.17 7.55 4.26
C LEU A 320 9.84 9.00 3.87
N GLY A 321 10.23 9.99 4.67
CA GLY A 321 9.85 11.39 4.44
C GLY A 321 8.33 11.60 4.45
N ILE A 322 7.58 10.79 5.21
CA ILE A 322 6.12 10.90 5.30
C ILE A 322 5.75 11.90 6.38
N ASN A 323 4.82 12.79 6.06
CA ASN A 323 4.21 13.71 7.01
C ASN A 323 2.72 13.39 7.16
N LEU A 324 2.05 14.11 8.07
CA LEU A 324 0.63 13.90 8.35
C LEU A 324 -0.25 14.03 7.08
N MET A 325 0.06 15.00 6.22
CA MET A 325 -0.75 15.26 5.03
C MET A 325 -0.62 14.14 3.98
N LEU A 326 0.60 13.69 3.72
CA LEU A 326 0.86 12.53 2.86
C LEU A 326 0.21 11.28 3.45
N HIS A 327 0.23 11.11 4.77
CA HIS A 327 -0.46 10.00 5.42
C HIS A 327 -1.97 10.06 5.21
N ASN A 328 -2.62 11.20 5.44
CA ASN A 328 -4.07 11.37 5.25
C ASN A 328 -4.47 11.01 3.80
N LEU A 329 -3.68 11.48 2.83
CA LEU A 329 -3.89 11.17 1.42
C LEU A 329 -3.70 9.69 1.10
N CYS A 330 -2.58 9.09 1.53
CA CYS A 330 -2.30 7.67 1.30
C CYS A 330 -3.33 6.77 1.98
N PHE A 331 -3.76 7.11 3.19
CA PHE A 331 -4.73 6.33 3.94
C PHE A 331 -6.13 6.42 3.33
N SER A 332 -6.54 7.61 2.85
CA SER A 332 -7.78 7.77 2.07
C SER A 332 -7.76 6.87 0.83
N TRP A 333 -6.64 6.84 0.09
CA TRP A 333 -6.46 5.97 -1.07
C TRP A 333 -6.56 4.48 -0.70
N VAL A 334 -5.84 4.04 0.32
CA VAL A 334 -5.80 2.63 0.72
C VAL A 334 -7.17 2.13 1.18
N LEU A 335 -7.92 2.93 1.97
CA LEU A 335 -9.29 2.60 2.36
C LEU A 335 -10.21 2.46 1.15
N PHE A 336 -10.13 3.41 0.22
CA PHE A 336 -10.92 3.40 -1.01
C PHE A 336 -10.55 2.21 -1.92
N ASN A 337 -9.27 2.01 -2.19
CA ASN A 337 -8.81 0.92 -3.05
C ASN A 337 -9.17 -0.44 -2.45
N ARG A 338 -9.15 -0.58 -1.12
CA ARG A 338 -9.61 -1.81 -0.46
C ARG A 338 -11.10 -2.04 -0.69
N PHE A 339 -11.95 -1.03 -0.50
CA PHE A 339 -13.38 -1.13 -0.81
C PHE A 339 -13.64 -1.56 -2.25
N VAL A 340 -12.87 -1.03 -3.21
CA VAL A 340 -13.00 -1.42 -4.61
C VAL A 340 -12.56 -2.87 -4.84
N ALA A 341 -11.39 -3.26 -4.31
CA ALA A 341 -10.81 -4.59 -4.48
C ALA A 341 -11.69 -5.70 -3.87
N THR A 342 -12.35 -5.42 -2.74
CA THR A 342 -13.26 -6.36 -2.07
C THR A 342 -14.65 -6.41 -2.69
N GLY A 343 -14.85 -5.80 -3.87
CA GLY A 343 -16.09 -5.92 -4.64
C GLY A 343 -17.21 -5.00 -4.16
N GLN A 344 -16.89 -3.91 -3.46
CA GLN A 344 -17.86 -2.92 -2.98
C GLN A 344 -18.83 -3.45 -1.91
N VAL A 345 -18.38 -4.43 -1.11
CA VAL A 345 -19.22 -5.09 -0.09
C VAL A 345 -19.30 -4.25 1.20
N GLU A 346 -18.19 -3.66 1.63
CA GLU A 346 -18.11 -2.92 2.89
C GLU A 346 -18.26 -1.41 2.72
N ASN A 347 -19.48 -0.90 2.84
CA ASN A 347 -19.74 0.54 2.80
C ASN A 347 -19.02 1.30 3.93
N ASP A 348 -18.74 0.66 5.06
CA ASP A 348 -17.99 1.22 6.17
C ASP A 348 -16.58 1.69 5.73
N LEU A 349 -15.90 0.95 4.85
CA LEU A 349 -14.61 1.37 4.28
C LEU A 349 -14.73 2.60 3.36
N LEU A 350 -15.82 2.67 2.60
CA LEU A 350 -16.12 3.81 1.74
C LEU A 350 -16.44 5.06 2.57
N TYR A 351 -17.21 4.93 3.65
CA TYR A 351 -17.47 6.01 4.60
C TYR A 351 -16.19 6.47 5.30
N ALA A 352 -15.33 5.53 5.69
CA ALA A 352 -14.03 5.84 6.27
C ALA A 352 -13.15 6.64 5.28
N ALA A 353 -13.11 6.24 4.01
CA ALA A 353 -12.40 6.97 2.97
C ALA A 353 -12.95 8.40 2.76
N ASP A 354 -14.28 8.56 2.70
CA ASP A 354 -14.92 9.88 2.59
C ASP A 354 -14.65 10.78 3.81
N SER A 355 -14.67 10.19 5.01
CA SER A 355 -14.30 10.90 6.24
C SER A 355 -12.84 11.34 6.22
N GLN A 356 -11.91 10.50 5.76
CA GLN A 356 -10.49 10.86 5.62
C GLN A 356 -10.26 11.93 4.54
N LEU A 357 -11.04 11.95 3.46
CA LEU A 357 -10.99 13.03 2.47
C LEU A 357 -11.32 14.41 3.06
N ALA A 358 -12.08 14.49 4.15
CA ALA A 358 -12.32 15.76 4.84
C ALA A 358 -11.04 16.34 5.47
N GLU A 359 -10.13 15.49 5.96
CA GLU A 359 -8.81 15.94 6.44
C GLU A 359 -7.91 16.32 5.26
N VAL A 360 -7.90 15.53 4.18
CA VAL A 360 -7.19 15.86 2.93
C VAL A 360 -7.62 17.22 2.37
N ALA A 361 -8.91 17.54 2.44
CA ALA A 361 -9.43 18.84 2.01
C ALA A 361 -8.89 20.01 2.86
N LYS A 362 -8.68 19.81 4.16
CA LYS A 362 -8.04 20.83 5.02
C LYS A 362 -6.57 20.97 4.67
N ASP A 363 -5.88 19.86 4.47
CA ASP A 363 -4.45 19.83 4.12
C ASP A 363 -4.18 20.54 2.79
N ALA A 364 -5.00 20.27 1.77
CA ALA A 364 -4.91 20.89 0.45
C ALA A 364 -5.06 22.43 0.49
N LYS A 365 -5.85 22.97 1.43
CA LYS A 365 -6.01 24.43 1.61
C LYS A 365 -4.80 25.09 2.25
N ASN A 366 -4.10 24.36 3.10
CA ASN A 366 -3.03 24.90 3.95
C ASN A 366 -1.65 24.82 3.29
N THR A 367 -1.45 23.89 2.37
CA THR A 367 -0.16 23.66 1.72
C THR A 367 -0.04 24.31 0.36
N LYS A 368 1.20 24.58 -0.04
CA LYS A 368 1.57 25.04 -1.39
C LYS A 368 2.72 24.22 -1.96
N ASP A 369 2.97 23.04 -1.39
CA ASP A 369 4.03 22.15 -1.85
C ASP A 369 3.65 21.56 -3.22
N PRO A 370 4.39 21.88 -4.30
CA PRO A 370 4.09 21.36 -5.63
C PRO A 370 4.23 19.84 -5.72
N ALA A 371 5.10 19.22 -4.91
CA ALA A 371 5.22 17.77 -4.87
C ALA A 371 3.94 17.12 -4.32
N TYR A 372 3.40 17.68 -3.24
CA TYR A 372 2.12 17.26 -2.67
C TYR A 372 0.97 17.45 -3.65
N SER A 373 0.82 18.62 -4.28
CA SER A 373 -0.29 18.89 -5.23
C SER A 373 -0.30 17.91 -6.42
N LYS A 374 0.88 17.48 -6.91
CA LYS A 374 0.96 16.46 -7.97
C LYS A 374 0.41 15.10 -7.49
N ILE A 375 0.81 14.66 -6.30
CA ILE A 375 0.37 13.38 -5.71
C ILE A 375 -1.13 13.44 -5.39
N LEU A 376 -1.59 14.55 -4.80
CA LEU A 376 -2.99 14.84 -4.52
C LEU A 376 -3.84 14.76 -5.78
N SER A 377 -3.43 15.46 -6.84
CA SER A 377 -4.14 15.49 -8.11
C SER A 377 -4.25 14.10 -8.75
N SER A 378 -3.16 13.32 -8.76
CA SER A 378 -3.15 11.95 -9.28
C SER A 378 -4.11 11.03 -8.49
N THR A 379 -4.06 11.12 -7.16
CA THR A 379 -4.86 10.29 -6.24
C THR A 379 -6.34 10.61 -6.37
N LEU A 380 -6.71 11.89 -6.28
CA LEU A 380 -8.10 12.31 -6.36
C LEU A 380 -8.69 12.11 -7.76
N SER A 381 -7.90 12.25 -8.83
CA SER A 381 -8.36 11.94 -10.18
C SER A 381 -8.67 10.45 -10.35
N SER A 382 -7.92 9.57 -9.70
CA SER A 382 -8.18 8.13 -9.71
C SER A 382 -9.46 7.77 -8.97
N ILE A 383 -9.68 8.35 -7.78
CA ILE A 383 -10.93 8.20 -7.02
C ILE A 383 -12.12 8.76 -7.80
N LEU A 384 -12.00 9.99 -8.32
CA LEU A 384 -13.05 10.66 -9.08
C LEU A 384 -13.39 9.89 -10.35
N GLY A 385 -12.39 9.48 -11.13
CA GLY A 385 -12.61 8.74 -12.37
C GLY A 385 -13.36 7.42 -12.15
N TRP A 386 -13.02 6.70 -11.09
CA TRP A 386 -13.74 5.48 -10.70
C TRP A 386 -15.19 5.75 -10.29
N ALA A 387 -15.44 6.81 -9.52
CA ALA A 387 -16.78 7.21 -9.10
C ALA A 387 -17.61 7.68 -10.31
N GLU A 388 -17.06 8.51 -11.18
CA GLU A 388 -17.73 9.05 -12.36
C GLU A 388 -18.16 7.97 -13.35
N GLN A 389 -17.33 6.94 -13.56
CA GLN A 389 -17.70 5.79 -14.42
C GLN A 389 -19.02 5.14 -14.00
N ARG A 390 -19.31 5.11 -12.69
CA ARG A 390 -20.54 4.54 -12.12
C ARG A 390 -21.68 5.54 -12.13
N LEU A 391 -21.40 6.78 -11.75
CA LEU A 391 -22.43 7.81 -11.59
C LEU A 391 -22.98 8.32 -12.94
N LEU A 392 -22.15 8.36 -13.99
CA LEU A 392 -22.59 8.78 -15.33
C LEU A 392 -23.60 7.81 -15.97
N ALA A 393 -23.64 6.56 -15.51
CA ALA A 393 -24.56 5.51 -15.92
C ALA A 393 -25.23 4.86 -14.71
N TYR A 394 -25.65 5.66 -13.72
CA TYR A 394 -26.13 5.14 -12.44
C TYR A 394 -27.38 4.25 -12.57
N HIS A 395 -28.23 4.44 -13.59
CA HIS A 395 -29.39 3.57 -13.81
C HIS A 395 -28.99 2.12 -14.17
N ASP A 396 -27.81 1.94 -14.76
CA ASP A 396 -27.29 0.62 -15.15
C ASP A 396 -26.36 0.05 -14.06
N THR A 397 -25.72 0.93 -13.29
CA THR A 397 -24.71 0.55 -12.30
C THR A 397 -25.34 0.21 -10.94
N PHE A 398 -26.42 0.90 -10.57
CA PHE A 398 -27.07 0.74 -9.28
C PHE A 398 -28.42 0.05 -9.40
N ASP A 399 -28.60 -1.01 -8.62
CA ASP A 399 -29.83 -1.78 -8.48
C ASP A 399 -30.26 -1.86 -7.01
N ARG A 400 -31.30 -2.64 -6.72
CA ARG A 400 -31.81 -2.78 -5.36
C ARG A 400 -30.80 -3.36 -4.37
N GLY A 401 -29.74 -4.04 -4.84
CA GLY A 401 -28.74 -4.69 -4.00
C GLY A 401 -27.56 -3.79 -3.60
N ASN A 402 -27.29 -2.72 -4.34
CA ASN A 402 -26.15 -1.82 -4.08
C ASN A 402 -26.50 -0.33 -3.99
N ILE A 403 -27.79 0.03 -4.08
CA ILE A 403 -28.26 1.43 -4.05
C ILE A 403 -27.79 2.21 -2.81
N ASP A 404 -27.63 1.52 -1.68
CA ASP A 404 -27.18 2.14 -0.43
C ASP A 404 -25.76 2.73 -0.54
N SER A 405 -24.92 2.16 -1.41
CA SER A 405 -23.56 2.66 -1.68
C SER A 405 -23.56 3.92 -2.55
N MET A 406 -24.62 4.18 -3.32
CA MET A 406 -24.69 5.28 -4.29
C MET A 406 -24.50 6.63 -3.62
N GLN A 407 -25.15 6.86 -2.47
CA GLN A 407 -25.03 8.12 -1.72
C GLN A 407 -23.57 8.38 -1.33
N SER A 408 -22.88 7.35 -0.84
CA SER A 408 -21.49 7.42 -0.41
C SER A 408 -20.54 7.64 -1.59
N ILE A 409 -20.79 6.99 -2.73
CA ILE A 409 -19.99 7.18 -3.96
C ILE A 409 -20.18 8.60 -4.52
N VAL A 410 -21.40 9.15 -4.47
CA VAL A 410 -21.65 10.56 -4.84
C VAL A 410 -20.90 11.50 -3.90
N SER A 411 -20.98 11.28 -2.59
CA SER A 411 -20.26 12.08 -1.58
C SER A 411 -18.75 12.10 -1.86
N LEU A 412 -18.15 10.92 -1.99
CA LEU A 412 -16.72 10.75 -2.25
C LEU A 412 -16.28 11.43 -3.56
N GLY A 413 -17.00 11.18 -4.66
CA GLY A 413 -16.69 11.75 -5.96
C GLY A 413 -16.82 13.28 -5.97
N VAL A 414 -17.86 13.82 -5.35
CA VAL A 414 -18.05 15.28 -5.24
C VAL A 414 -16.97 15.90 -4.36
N SER A 415 -16.61 15.26 -3.24
CA SER A 415 -15.51 15.71 -2.36
C SER A 415 -14.18 15.75 -3.12
N ALA A 416 -13.82 14.68 -3.84
CA ALA A 416 -12.62 14.65 -4.68
C ALA A 416 -12.62 15.74 -5.75
N ALA A 417 -13.74 15.94 -6.46
CA ALA A 417 -13.87 16.99 -7.46
C ALA A 417 -13.74 18.41 -6.88
N LYS A 418 -14.30 18.66 -5.69
CA LYS A 418 -14.15 19.95 -4.99
C LYS A 418 -12.70 20.24 -4.66
N ILE A 419 -12.00 19.28 -4.05
CA ILE A 419 -10.60 19.44 -3.66
C ILE A 419 -9.72 19.71 -4.89
N LEU A 420 -9.93 18.96 -6.00
CA LEU A 420 -9.21 19.18 -7.25
C LEU A 420 -9.45 20.58 -7.84
N VAL A 421 -10.70 21.05 -7.85
CA VAL A 421 -11.02 22.39 -8.38
C VAL A 421 -10.43 23.49 -7.50
N GLU A 422 -10.42 23.33 -6.18
CA GLU A 422 -9.81 24.28 -5.26
C GLU A 422 -8.27 24.31 -5.41
N ASP A 423 -7.61 23.16 -5.55
CA ASP A 423 -6.16 23.05 -5.78
C ASP A 423 -5.75 23.69 -7.12
N ILE A 424 -6.49 23.41 -8.20
CA ILE A 424 -6.26 24.00 -9.54
C ILE A 424 -6.59 25.51 -9.57
N SER A 425 -7.63 25.95 -8.86
CA SER A 425 -8.09 27.34 -8.91
C SER A 425 -7.20 28.29 -8.09
N ASN A 426 -6.39 27.78 -7.16
CA ASN A 426 -5.36 28.57 -6.47
C ASN A 426 -4.25 29.06 -7.42
N GLU A 427 -4.03 28.35 -8.54
CA GLU A 427 -3.02 28.71 -9.55
C GLU A 427 -3.49 29.83 -10.50
N TYR A 428 -4.82 30.09 -10.62
CA TYR A 428 -5.35 30.98 -11.67
C TYR A 428 -6.44 32.01 -11.27
N ARG A 429 -7.00 32.04 -10.04
CA ARG A 429 -8.14 32.94 -9.74
C ARG A 429 -7.98 33.85 -8.52
N ARG A 430 -7.40 35.03 -8.78
CA ARG A 430 -7.87 36.31 -8.18
C ARG A 430 -8.91 37.05 -9.05
N LYS A 431 -9.38 36.49 -10.16
CA LYS A 431 -10.30 37.17 -11.10
C LYS A 431 -11.38 36.25 -11.68
N ARG A 432 -12.38 35.89 -10.87
CA ARG A 432 -13.81 35.78 -11.26
C ARG A 432 -14.58 35.19 -10.09
N LYS A 433 -15.29 36.06 -9.39
CA LYS A 433 -16.26 35.74 -8.35
C LYS A 433 -17.54 35.20 -9.02
N GLY A 434 -17.46 33.97 -9.50
CA GLY A 434 -18.62 33.15 -9.83
C GLY A 434 -18.36 31.82 -9.17
N GLU A 435 -18.92 31.64 -7.98
CA GLU A 435 -18.87 30.38 -7.24
C GLU A 435 -19.67 29.36 -8.06
N VAL A 436 -18.99 28.69 -8.99
CA VAL A 436 -19.59 27.57 -9.70
C VAL A 436 -19.72 26.48 -8.66
N ASP A 437 -20.96 26.17 -8.28
CA ASP A 437 -21.25 25.06 -7.38
C ASP A 437 -20.82 23.75 -8.06
N VAL A 438 -19.59 23.33 -7.75
CA VAL A 438 -18.94 22.14 -8.32
C VAL A 438 -19.79 20.90 -8.06
N ALA A 439 -20.40 20.81 -6.86
CA ALA A 439 -21.26 19.68 -6.51
C ALA A 439 -22.48 19.65 -7.41
N ARG A 440 -23.22 20.76 -7.50
CA ARG A 440 -24.45 20.83 -8.30
C ARG A 440 -24.17 20.55 -9.78
N ASN A 441 -23.09 21.10 -10.32
CA ASN A 441 -22.75 20.89 -11.73
C ASN A 441 -22.38 19.43 -12.04
N ARG A 442 -21.58 18.79 -11.16
CA ARG A 442 -21.24 17.36 -11.30
C ARG A 442 -22.49 16.49 -11.19
N ILE A 443 -23.33 16.72 -10.19
CA ILE A 443 -24.56 15.95 -9.97
C ILE A 443 -25.53 16.12 -11.17
N ASP A 444 -25.73 17.34 -11.67
CA ASP A 444 -26.57 17.59 -12.85
C ASP A 444 -26.02 16.86 -14.09
N THR A 445 -24.70 16.83 -14.26
CA THR A 445 -24.04 16.07 -15.34
C THR A 445 -24.32 14.57 -15.23
N TYR A 446 -24.18 13.98 -14.03
CA TYR A 446 -24.46 12.57 -13.79
C TYR A 446 -25.92 12.23 -14.07
N ILE A 447 -26.86 13.07 -13.61
CA ILE A 447 -28.31 12.91 -13.84
C ILE A 447 -28.62 12.93 -15.33
N ARG A 448 -28.19 13.96 -16.06
CA ARG A 448 -28.46 14.10 -17.49
C ARG A 448 -27.87 12.96 -18.30
N SER A 449 -26.61 12.61 -18.03
CA SER A 449 -25.91 11.52 -18.73
C SER A 449 -26.63 10.18 -18.56
N SER A 450 -26.97 9.84 -17.31
CA SER A 450 -27.59 8.56 -16.98
C SER A 450 -29.02 8.47 -17.53
N ILE A 451 -29.84 9.52 -17.40
CA ILE A 451 -31.19 9.56 -17.98
C ILE A 451 -31.15 9.43 -19.50
N ARG A 452 -30.24 10.15 -20.17
CA ARG A 452 -30.09 10.07 -21.63
C ARG A 452 -29.76 8.65 -22.07
N THR A 453 -28.88 7.96 -21.33
CA THR A 453 -28.50 6.58 -21.61
C THR A 453 -29.66 5.62 -21.39
N ALA A 454 -30.36 5.72 -20.25
CA ALA A 454 -31.52 4.90 -19.93
C ALA A 454 -32.67 5.07 -20.95
N PHE A 455 -32.93 6.31 -21.40
CA PHE A 455 -33.93 6.59 -22.43
C PHE A 455 -33.56 5.99 -23.79
N ALA A 456 -32.29 6.09 -24.19
CA ALA A 456 -31.80 5.49 -25.43
C ALA A 456 -31.93 3.95 -25.41
N GLN A 457 -31.68 3.32 -24.26
CA GLN A 457 -31.87 1.87 -24.10
C GLN A 457 -33.36 1.48 -24.17
N ALA A 458 -34.23 2.16 -23.41
CA ALA A 458 -35.66 1.86 -23.39
C ALA A 458 -36.32 2.03 -24.77
N SER A 459 -35.93 3.06 -25.52
CA SER A 459 -36.40 3.28 -26.90
C SER A 459 -35.91 2.18 -27.85
N ALA A 460 -34.66 1.73 -27.74
CA ALA A 460 -34.14 0.60 -28.52
C ALA A 460 -34.90 -0.71 -28.23
N TYR A 461 -35.20 -1.01 -26.96
CA TYR A 461 -36.03 -2.17 -26.59
C TYR A 461 -37.44 -2.07 -27.19
N CYS A 462 -38.07 -0.90 -27.13
CA CYS A 462 -39.42 -0.70 -27.69
C CYS A 462 -39.45 -0.90 -29.22
N VAL A 463 -38.42 -0.45 -29.92
CA VAL A 463 -38.26 -0.66 -31.37
C VAL A 463 -38.04 -2.15 -31.69
N CYS A 464 -37.24 -2.88 -30.92
CA CYS A 464 -37.04 -4.33 -31.11
C CYS A 464 -38.32 -5.16 -30.87
N TYR A 465 -39.13 -4.80 -29.88
CA TYR A 465 -40.44 -5.45 -29.65
C TYR A 465 -41.47 -5.07 -30.72
N SER A 466 -41.39 -3.87 -31.27
CA SER A 466 -42.28 -3.43 -32.37
C SER A 466 -41.88 -4.03 -33.73
N ILE A 467 -40.63 -4.47 -33.89
CA ILE A 467 -40.08 -5.14 -35.09
C ILE A 467 -39.99 -6.67 -34.90
N SER A 468 -40.75 -7.24 -33.97
CA SER A 468 -41.01 -8.70 -33.94
C SER A 468 -42.41 -8.97 -34.52
N PRO A 469 -42.58 -9.11 -35.85
CA PRO A 469 -43.85 -9.55 -36.39
C PRO A 469 -43.96 -11.07 -36.21
N LEU A 470 -45.04 -11.52 -35.60
CA LEU A 470 -45.78 -12.74 -35.97
C LEU A 470 -44.91 -13.96 -36.35
N SER A 471 -44.46 -14.75 -35.36
CA SER A 471 -44.23 -16.20 -35.54
C SER A 471 -45.31 -16.99 -34.82
N LEU A 472 -46.57 -16.66 -35.12
CA LEU A 472 -47.75 -17.39 -34.68
C LEU A 472 -48.70 -17.50 -35.88
N SER A 473 -48.28 -18.22 -36.91
CA SER A 473 -49.18 -18.88 -37.85
C SER A 473 -48.44 -20.00 -38.58
N LEU A 474 -49.14 -21.13 -38.73
CA LEU A 474 -48.82 -22.35 -39.49
C LEU A 474 -48.12 -23.50 -38.74
N SER A 475 -48.92 -24.19 -37.92
CA SER A 475 -48.96 -25.66 -37.90
C SER A 475 -50.32 -26.14 -37.38
N LEU A 476 -51.34 -25.99 -38.23
CA LEU A 476 -52.56 -26.79 -38.19
C LEU A 476 -52.79 -27.24 -39.64
N SER A 477 -52.17 -28.36 -39.99
CA SER A 477 -52.57 -29.17 -41.15
C SER A 477 -53.41 -30.34 -40.61
N VAL A 478 -54.60 -30.45 -41.20
CA VAL A 478 -55.44 -31.66 -41.23
C VAL A 478 -54.69 -32.76 -41.98
#